data_AF-A0A413DTI4-F1
#
_entry.id   AF-A0A413DTI4-F1
#
_cell.length_a   1.000
_cell.length_b   1.000
_cell.length_c   1.000
_cell.angle_alpha   90.00
_cell.angle_beta   90.00
_cell.angle_gamma   90.00
#
_symmetry.space_group_name_H-M   'P 1'
#
loop_
_entity.id
_entity.type
_entity.pdbx_description
1 polymer ?
#
loop_
_entity_poly.entity_id
_entity_poly.type
_entity_poly.pdbx_seq_one_letter_code
_entity_poly.pdbx_strand_id
1 'polypeptide(L)' 'MEVIRATNDIASSQRGLFTSVQAKVLGVERYALSRREGLGNIERLAKGVYRMGGSPSTREEDVLAA' A
#
# COMPACT_ATOMS: atom_id res chain seq x y z
N MET A 1 0.15 -10.49 -10.83
CA MET A 1 -1.18 -10.46 -10.19
C MET A 1 -1.08 -10.60 -8.66
N GLU A 2 -0.11 -11.35 -8.14
CA GLU A 2 0.04 -11.69 -6.70
C GLU A 2 0.24 -10.49 -5.76
N VAL A 3 1.11 -9.53 -6.11
CA VAL A 3 1.40 -8.35 -5.27
C VAL A 3 0.14 -7.57 -4.90
N ILE A 4 -0.76 -7.35 -5.87
CA ILE A 4 -1.99 -6.58 -5.66
C ILE A 4 -2.95 -7.32 -4.74
N ARG A 5 -3.07 -8.65 -4.86
CA ARG A 5 -3.93 -9.44 -3.98
C ARG A 5 -3.39 -9.41 -2.55
N ALA A 6 -2.09 -9.65 -2.38
CA ALA A 6 -1.41 -9.64 -1.09
C ALA A 6 -1.56 -8.28 -0.36
N THR A 7 -1.37 -7.16 -1.06
CA THR A 7 -1.55 -5.84 -0.46
C THR A 7 -3.01 -5.44 -0.27
N ASN A 8 -3.94 -5.95 -1.09
CA ASN A 8 -5.37 -5.66 -0.95
C ASN A 8 -5.97 -6.29 0.32
N ASP A 9 -5.54 -7.48 0.71
CA ASP A 9 -6.00 -8.12 1.95
C ASP A 9 -5.61 -7.29 3.19
N ILE A 10 -4.37 -6.79 3.22
CA ILE A 10 -3.91 -5.86 4.27
C ILE A 10 -4.72 -4.56 4.21
N ALA A 11 -4.80 -3.96 3.03
CA ALA A 11 -5.43 -2.67 2.81
C ALA A 11 -6.92 -2.67 3.17
N SER A 12 -7.63 -3.76 2.91
CA SER A 12 -9.05 -3.93 3.28
C SER A 12 -9.29 -3.80 4.79
N SER A 13 -8.31 -4.21 5.61
CA SER A 13 -8.36 -4.06 7.08
C SER A 13 -7.91 -2.69 7.59
N GLN A 14 -7.24 -1.89 6.74
CA GLN A 14 -6.53 -0.66 7.11
C GLN A 14 -6.94 0.52 6.21
N ARG A 15 -8.24 0.60 5.85
CA ARG A 15 -8.81 1.72 5.07
C ARG A 15 -8.09 1.98 3.74
N GLY A 16 -7.63 0.93 3.06
CA GLY A 16 -6.90 1.04 1.79
C GLY A 16 -5.39 1.22 1.94
N LEU A 17 -4.84 1.21 3.17
CA LEU A 17 -3.43 1.46 3.46
C LEU A 17 -2.64 0.19 3.77
N PHE A 18 -1.35 0.22 3.44
CA PHE A 18 -0.40 -0.79 3.87
C PHE A 18 1.02 -0.22 3.95
N THR A 19 1.88 -0.89 4.73
CA THR A 19 3.29 -0.52 4.88
C THR A 19 4.19 -1.45 4.06
N SER A 20 5.37 -0.94 3.70
CA SER A 20 6.42 -1.76 3.09
C SER A 20 6.89 -2.93 3.96
N VAL A 21 6.71 -2.84 5.29
CA VAL A 21 7.04 -3.93 6.22
C VAL A 21 6.01 -5.05 6.09
N GLN A 22 4.71 -4.72 6.10
CA GLN A 22 3.64 -5.70 5.90
C GLN A 22 3.72 -6.35 4.51
N ALA A 23 4.02 -5.56 3.47
CA ALA A 23 4.24 -6.06 2.12
C ALA A 23 5.41 -7.07 2.09
N LYS A 24 6.53 -6.76 2.78
CA LYS A 24 7.69 -7.66 2.87
C LYS A 24 7.36 -8.98 3.57
N VAL A 25 6.53 -8.96 4.61
CA VAL A 25 6.06 -10.20 5.27
C VAL A 25 5.32 -11.12 4.29
N LEU A 26 4.63 -10.54 3.30
CA LEU A 26 3.96 -11.27 2.22
C LEU A 26 4.87 -11.54 1.00
N GLY A 27 6.19 -11.38 1.13
CA GLY A 27 7.15 -11.61 0.05
C GLY A 27 7.19 -10.52 -1.03
N VAL A 28 6.55 -9.37 -0.79
CA VAL A 28 6.57 -8.25 -1.72
C VAL A 28 7.80 -7.37 -1.44
N GLU A 29 8.76 -7.45 -2.33
CA GLU A 29 9.99 -6.67 -2.25
C GLU A 29 9.79 -5.19 -2.59
N ARG A 30 10.70 -4.34 -2.07
CA ARG A 30 10.60 -2.87 -2.24
C ARG A 30 10.58 -2.44 -3.71
N TYR A 31 11.34 -3.10 -4.59
CA TYR A 31 11.36 -2.76 -6.02
C TYR A 31 10.00 -3.03 -6.69
N ALA A 32 9.28 -4.05 -6.23
CA ALA A 32 7.95 -4.39 -6.74
C ALA A 32 6.94 -3.30 -6.37
N LEU A 33 7.04 -2.74 -5.16
CA LEU A 33 6.24 -1.59 -4.74
C LEU A 33 6.55 -0.35 -5.58
N SER A 34 7.82 0.02 -5.76
CA SER A 34 8.21 1.16 -6.60
C SER A 34 7.74 1.01 -8.06
N ARG A 35 7.75 -0.21 -8.60
CA ARG A 35 7.19 -0.46 -9.94
C ARG A 35 5.68 -0.26 -9.98
N ARG A 36 4.95 -0.65 -8.94
CA ARG A 36 3.49 -0.48 -8.87
C ARG A 36 3.07 0.97 -8.65
N GLU A 37 3.87 1.70 -7.88
CA GLU A 37 3.77 3.16 -7.71
C GLU A 37 3.92 3.87 -9.07
N GLY A 38 4.97 3.54 -9.83
CA GLY A 38 5.17 4.12 -11.17
C GLY A 38 4.10 3.74 -12.21
N LEU A 39 3.32 2.69 -11.96
CA LEU A 39 2.19 2.27 -12.80
C LEU A 39 0.84 2.86 -12.32
N GLY A 40 0.81 3.58 -11.19
CA GLY A 40 -0.42 4.13 -10.61
C GLY A 40 -1.30 3.10 -9.90
N ASN A 41 -0.82 1.87 -9.71
CA ASN A 41 -1.57 0.82 -9.02
C ASN A 41 -1.64 1.05 -7.51
N ILE A 42 -0.67 1.77 -6.96
CA ILE A 42 -0.59 2.18 -5.56
C ILE A 42 -0.06 3.62 -5.51
N GLU A 43 -0.42 4.35 -4.47
CA GLU A 43 0.05 5.70 -4.19
C GLU A 43 0.94 5.68 -2.95
N ARG A 44 2.07 6.38 -2.96
CA ARG A 44 2.95 6.51 -1.79
C ARG A 44 2.55 7.75 -1.00
N LEU A 45 2.12 7.57 0.25
CA LEU A 45 1.72 8.68 1.13
C LEU A 45 2.88 9.19 1.98
N ALA A 46 3.75 8.28 2.43
CA ALA A 46 4.93 8.62 3.23
C ALA A 46 6.06 7.60 3.00
N LYS A 47 7.17 7.75 3.74
CA LYS A 47 8.30 6.82 3.65
C LYS A 47 7.88 5.41 4.09
N GLY A 48 7.58 4.55 3.12
CA GLY A 48 7.21 3.16 3.37
C GLY A 48 5.72 2.95 3.64
N VAL A 49 4.87 3.96 3.43
CA VAL A 49 3.41 3.90 3.57
C VAL A 49 2.77 4.10 2.20
N TYR A 50 1.83 3.22 1.86
CA TYR A 50 1.20 3.15 0.56
C TYR A 50 -0.32 3.00 0.67
N ARG A 51 -1.04 3.49 -0.35
CA ARG A 51 -2.47 3.32 -0.57
C ARG A 51 -2.70 2.51 -1.85
N MET A 52 -3.73 1.67 -1.87
CA MET A 52 -4.20 1.03 -3.11
C MET A 52 -4.83 2.05 -4.08
N GLY A 53 -4.36 2.06 -5.32
CA GLY A 53 -4.90 2.94 -6.37
C GLY A 53 -6.38 2.68 -6.60
N GLY A 54 -7.21 3.73 -6.56
CA GLY A 54 -8.67 3.65 -6.68
C GLY A 54 -9.44 3.66 -5.35
N SER A 55 -8.75 3.64 -4.20
CA SER A 55 -9.40 3.87 -2.90
C SER A 55 -9.61 5.39 -2.70
N PRO A 56 -10.82 5.86 -2.31
CA PRO A 56 -11.07 7.29 -2.14
C PRO A 56 -10.14 7.90 -1.09
N SER A 57 -9.56 9.06 -1.42
CA SER A 57 -8.70 9.82 -0.52
C SER A 57 -9.51 10.36 0.66
N THR A 58 -9.48 9.66 1.80
CA THR A 58 -10.03 10.20 3.05
C THR A 58 -8.96 11.00 3.78
N ARG A 59 -9.24 12.30 4.02
CA ARG A 59 -8.42 13.32 4.71
C ARG A 59 -7.86 12.93 6.10
N GLU A 60 -8.10 11.70 6.58
CA GLU A 60 -7.64 11.14 7.85
C GLU A 60 -6.34 10.30 7.71
N GLU A 61 -5.76 10.26 6.51
CA GLU A 61 -4.58 9.46 6.16
C GLU A 61 -3.29 9.79 6.94
N ASP A 62 -3.27 10.92 7.66
CA ASP A 62 -2.17 11.32 8.53
C ASP A 62 -2.17 10.65 9.92
N VAL A 63 -3.26 9.96 10.32
CA VAL A 63 -3.45 9.56 11.73
C VAL A 63 -3.20 8.07 12.02
N LEU A 64 -3.09 7.19 11.03
CA LEU A 64 -2.99 5.74 11.28
C LEU A 64 -1.67 5.11 10.80
N ALA A 65 -0.56 5.54 11.40
CA ALA A 65 0.70 4.80 11.38
C ALA A 65 1.36 4.87 12.77
N ALA A 66 0.77 4.18 13.73
CA ALA A 66 1.36 3.87 15.04
C ALA A 66 1.28 2.35 15.27
#